data_AF-A0A4S2V939-F1
#
_entry.id   AF-A0A4S2V939-F1
#
_cell.length_a   1.000
_cell.length_b   1.000
_cell.length_c   1.000
_cell.angle_alpha   90.00
_cell.angle_beta   90.00
_cell.angle_gamma   90.00
#
_symmetry.space_group_name_H-M   'P 1'
#
loop_
_entity.id
_entity.type
_entity.pdbx_description
1 polymer ?
#
loop_
_entity_poly.entity_id
_entity_poly.type
_entity_poly.pdbx_seq_one_letter_code
_entity_poly.pdbx_strand_id
1 'polypeptide(L)' 'MSSREEPAVQLYQITYLGPDPRPDTRMVEAVEVQAVIAQASARGMQVFVRPYTRPHTPKEARHDGQHP' A
#
# COMPACT_ATOMS: atom_id res chain seq x y z
N MET A 1 6.41 -28.38 -5.51
CA MET A 1 5.61 -27.50 -4.64
C MET A 1 6.54 -26.92 -3.61
N SER A 2 6.77 -25.61 -3.64
CA SER A 2 7.30 -24.80 -2.54
C SER A 2 7.27 -23.35 -3.01
N SER A 3 6.09 -22.74 -2.98
CA SER A 3 6.00 -21.29 -3.01
C SER A 3 6.59 -20.82 -1.69
N ARG A 4 7.85 -20.40 -1.72
CA ARG A 4 8.51 -19.74 -0.60
C ARG A 4 7.66 -18.50 -0.30
N GLU A 5 6.86 -18.56 0.76
CA GLU A 5 6.18 -17.38 1.30
C GLU A 5 7.29 -16.47 1.81
N GLU A 6 7.77 -15.57 0.95
CA GLU A 6 8.55 -14.43 1.40
C GLU A 6 7.71 -13.71 2.46
N PRO A 7 8.28 -13.37 3.63
CA PRO A 7 7.54 -12.64 4.64
C PRO A 7 7.00 -11.38 3.98
N ALA A 8 5.67 -11.27 3.93
CA ALA A 8 5.02 -10.12 3.31
C ALA A 8 5.44 -8.87 4.09
N VAL A 9 6.36 -8.08 3.53
CA VAL A 9 6.76 -6.81 4.12
C VAL A 9 5.50 -5.94 4.23
N GLN A 10 5.21 -5.46 5.44
CA GLN A 10 4.06 -4.59 5.66
C GLN A 10 4.32 -3.25 4.98
N LEU A 11 3.50 -2.96 3.98
CA LEU A 11 3.55 -1.69 3.25
C LEU A 11 2.53 -0.71 3.81
N TYR A 12 2.84 0.57 3.67
CA TYR A 12 1.96 1.69 3.96
C TYR A 12 1.85 2.58 2.74
N GLN A 13 0.65 3.10 2.52
CA GLN A 13 0.42 4.15 1.56
C GLN A 13 0.48 5.49 2.27
N ILE A 14 1.35 6.38 1.79
CA ILE A 14 1.49 7.76 2.24
C ILE A 14 0.91 8.67 1.17
N THR A 15 0.04 9.57 1.57
CA THR A 15 -0.54 10.61 0.72
C THR A 15 -0.08 11.97 1.24
N TYR A 16 0.61 12.75 0.42
CA TYR A 16 1.01 14.12 0.75
C TYR A 16 -0.14 15.08 0.49
N LEU A 17 -0.53 15.81 1.53
CA LEU A 17 -1.57 16.82 1.46
C LEU A 17 -0.87 18.17 1.34
N GLY A 18 -0.98 18.77 0.17
CA GLY A 18 -0.43 20.08 -0.17
C GLY A 18 -1.46 20.96 -0.86
N PRO A 19 -1.08 22.18 -1.27
CA PRO A 19 -1.97 23.09 -2.01
C PRO A 19 -2.28 22.61 -3.43
N ASP A 20 -1.54 21.62 -3.94
CA ASP A 20 -1.80 21.03 -5.25
C ASP A 20 -3.12 20.23 -5.21
N PRO A 21 -4.01 20.41 -6.20
CA PRO A 21 -5.26 19.65 -6.29
C PRO A 21 -5.05 18.14 -6.49
N ARG A 22 -3.84 17.69 -6.84
CA ARG A 22 -3.50 16.28 -7.01
C ARG A 22 -2.64 15.79 -5.85
N PRO A 23 -3.21 15.02 -4.91
CA PRO A 23 -2.43 14.45 -3.82
C PRO A 23 -1.42 13.43 -4.37
N ASP A 24 -0.14 13.65 -4.06
CA ASP A 24 0.94 12.70 -4.38
C ASP A 24 0.87 11.52 -3.41
N THR A 25 0.88 10.30 -3.95
CA THR A 25 0.70 9.06 -3.19
C THR A 25 1.84 8.10 -3.47
N ARG A 26 2.49 7.60 -2.42
CA ARG A 26 3.57 6.62 -2.52
C ARG A 26 3.42 5.47 -1.53
N MET A 27 4.03 4.35 -1.89
CA MET A 27 4.10 3.13 -1.11
C MET A 27 5.46 3.04 -0.43
N VAL A 28 5.48 2.78 0.88
CA VAL A 28 6.72 2.64 1.66
C VAL A 28 6.63 1.47 2.62
N GLU A 29 7.79 0.95 3.03
CA GLU A 29 7.84 -0.07 4.08
C GLU A 29 7.55 0.54 5.46
N ALA A 30 7.10 -0.29 6.39
CA ALA A 30 6.87 0.11 7.78
C ALA A 30 8.07 0.83 8.42
N VAL A 31 9.28 0.36 8.11
CA VAL A 31 10.54 0.94 8.63
C VAL A 31 10.81 2.35 8.11
N GLU A 32 10.25 2.71 6.95
CA GLU A 32 10.47 4.01 6.31
C GLU A 32 9.47 5.07 6.77
N VAL A 33 8.32 4.67 7.33
CA VAL A 33 7.21 5.58 7.70
C VAL A 33 7.68 6.73 8.59
N GLN A 34 8.51 6.44 9.59
CA GLN A 34 9.02 7.47 10.51
C GLN A 34 9.85 8.53 9.78
N ALA A 35 10.71 8.11 8.85
CA ALA A 35 11.52 9.03 8.05
C ALA A 35 10.65 9.90 7.14
N VAL A 36 9.57 9.33 6.57
CA VAL A 36 8.61 10.08 5.76
C VAL A 36 7.93 11.19 6.56
N ILE A 37 7.44 10.87 7.76
CA ILE A 37 6.77 11.84 8.64
C ILE A 37 7.74 12.96 9.04
N ALA A 38 8.97 12.62 9.41
CA ALA A 38 9.99 13.60 9.77
C ALA A 38 10.29 14.56 8.61
N GLN A 39 10.45 14.04 7.38
CA GLN A 39 10.68 14.87 6.19
C GLN A 39 9.50 15.77 5.86
N ALA A 40 8.27 15.27 5.98
CA ALA A 40 7.06 16.06 5.74
C ALA A 40 6.92 17.19 6.77
N SER A 41 7.13 16.86 8.05
CA SER A 41 7.10 17.83 9.15
C SER A 41 8.13 18.94 8.97
N ALA A 42 9.37 18.59 8.60
CA ALA A 42 10.44 19.56 8.33
C ALA A 42 10.11 20.54 7.17
N ARG A 43 9.17 20.17 6.29
CA ARG A 43 8.70 20.98 5.17
C ARG A 43 7.34 21.65 5.42
N GLY A 44 6.76 21.48 6.61
CA GLY A 44 5.41 21.99 6.93
C GLY A 44 4.30 21.30 6.13
N MET A 45 4.53 20.08 5.65
CA MET A 45 3.57 19.33 4.84
C MET A 45 2.77 18.36 5.72
N GLN A 46 1.47 18.26 5.46
CA GLN A 46 0.63 17.24 6.09
C GLN A 46 0.69 15.93 5.29
N VAL A 47 0.66 14.80 5.98
CA VAL A 47 0.62 13.47 5.37
C VAL A 47 -0.52 12.64 5.93
N PHE A 48 -1.19 11.88 5.07
CA PHE A 48 -2.14 10.84 5.43
C PHE A 48 -1.50 9.47 5.25
N VAL A 49 -1.54 8.64 6.29
CA VAL A 49 -0.90 7.32 6.31
C VAL A 49 -1.96 6.25 6.48
N ARG A 50 -1.98 5.25 5.59
CA ARG A 50 -2.84 4.07 5.73
C ARG A 50 -2.05 2.78 5.51
N PRO A 51 -2.34 1.70 6.25
CA PRO A 51 -1.82 0.38 5.91
C PRO A 51 -2.24 0.01 4.48
N TYR A 52 -1.33 -0.60 3.73
CA TYR A 52 -1.66 -1.16 2.43
C TYR A 52 -1.88 -2.65 2.55
N THR A 53 -3.13 -3.04 2.36
CA THR A 53 -3.51 -4.43 2.13
C THR A 53 -3.37 -4.66 0.63
N ARG A 54 -2.47 -5.57 0.20
CA ARG A 54 -2.46 -6.00 -1.20
C ARG A 54 -3.88 -6.46 -1.55
N PRO A 55 -4.48 -6.00 -2.66
CA PRO A 55 -5.74 -6.55 -3.09
C PRO A 55 -5.55 -8.05 -3.26
N HIS A 56 -6.31 -8.85 -2.51
CA HIS A 56 -6.44 -10.27 -2.77
C HIS A 56 -6.92 -10.37 -4.21
N THR A 57 -6.04 -10.75 -5.14
CA THR A 57 -6.48 -11.24 -6.44
C THR A 57 -7.35 -12.45 -6.15
N PRO A 58 -8.68 -12.42 -6.40
CA PRO A 58 -9.47 -13.62 -6.35
C PRO A 58 -8.99 -14.43 -7.55
N LYS A 59 -8.07 -15.37 -7.31
CA LYS A 59 -7.70 -16.34 -8.33
C LYS A 59 -8.88 -17.29 -8.45
N GLU A 60 -9.58 -17.16 -9.57
CA GLU A 60 -10.54 -18.12 -10.15
C GLU A 60 -11.89 -18.27 -9.45
N ALA A 61 -12.79 -17.31 -9.72
CA ALA A 61 -14.23 -17.55 -9.64
C ALA A 61 -14.85 -17.59 -11.05
N ARG A 62 -14.41 -18.53 -11.91
CA ARG A 62 -15.00 -18.94 -13.22
C ARG A 62 -14.32 -20.27 -13.60
N HIS A 63 -14.92 -21.45 -13.72
CA HIS A 63 -16.28 -21.86 -14.05
C HIS A 63 -16.57 -23.20 -13.34
N ASP A 64 -17.49 -23.22 -12.37
CA ASP A 64 -18.35 -24.38 -12.18
C ASP A 64 -19.45 -24.31 -13.24
N GLY A 65 -19.34 -25.18 -14.23
CA GLY A 65 -20.33 -25.48 -15.26
C GLY A 65 -19.74 -26.59 -16.10
N GLN A 66 -20.32 -27.77 -16.24
CA GLN A 66 -21.72 -28.09 -16.42
C GLN A 66 -21.85 -29.62 -16.31
N HIS A 67 -22.82 -30.13 -15.54
CA HIS A 67 -23.34 -31.50 -15.64
C HIS A 67 -23.93 -31.69 -17.06
N PRO A 68 -23.64 -32.80 -17.76
CA PRO A 68 -24.59 -33.91 -17.71
C PRO A 68 -23.94 -35.26 -17.39
#